data_AF-A0A821M037-F1
#
_entry.id   AF-A0A821M037-F1
#
_cell.length_a   1.000
_cell.length_b   1.000
_cell.length_c   1.000
_cell.angle_alpha   90.00
_cell.angle_beta   90.00
_cell.angle_gamma   90.00
#
_symmetry.space_group_name_H-M   'P 1'
#
loop_
_entity.id
_entity.type
_entity.pdbx_description
1 polymer ?
#
loop_
_entity_poly.entity_id
_entity_poly.type
_entity_poly.pdbx_seq_one_letter_code
_entity_poly.pdbx_strand_id
1 'polypeptide(L)'
;AVYLSLPPLSKRVDIITTSEILAQRDADEFAPLYQMFHLSVGHNCCDPSTKPNYNVHIVYGTVSHFAGDLLRTDFYLQTEIRGNRPYEAAIVDEVD
;
A
#
# COMPACT_ATOMS: atom_id res chain seq x y z
N ALA A 1 21.09 -5.97 23.21
CA ALA A 1 20.00 -5.70 22.26
C ALA A 1 19.56 -4.26 22.46
N VAL A 2 19.65 -3.42 21.43
CA VAL A 2 19.16 -2.04 21.49
C VAL A 2 17.68 -2.08 21.15
N TYR A 3 16.82 -1.77 22.12
CA TYR A 3 15.38 -1.65 21.92
C TYR A 3 15.08 -0.20 21.53
N LEU A 4 14.96 0.06 20.23
CA LEU A 4 14.45 1.34 19.72
C LEU A 4 12.93 1.27 19.76
N SER A 5 12.31 1.82 20.80
CA SER A 5 10.87 2.09 20.77
C SER A 5 10.65 3.31 19.88
N LEU A 6 10.52 3.09 18.57
CA LEU A 6 9.97 4.12 17.69
C LEU A 6 8.50 4.33 18.11
N PRO A 7 7.98 5.58 18.10
CA PRO A 7 6.57 5.80 18.34
C PRO A 7 5.75 4.95 17.34
N PRO A 8 4.54 4.50 17.71
CA PRO A 8 3.71 3.74 16.77
C PRO A 8 3.54 4.60 15.52
N LEU A 9 4.04 4.10 14.40
CA LEU A 9 3.87 4.71 13.09
C LEU A 9 2.39 4.60 12.76
N SER A 10 1.61 5.61 13.17
CA SER A 10 0.17 5.65 12.94
C SER A 10 -0.20 5.97 11.50
N LYS A 11 0.79 6.31 10.67
CA LYS A 11 0.59 6.78 9.31
C LYS A 11 0.53 5.63 8.31
N ARG A 12 -0.44 5.70 7.41
CA ARG A 12 -0.59 4.87 6.21
C ARG A 12 0.22 5.48 5.08
N VAL A 13 1.01 4.65 4.41
CA VAL A 13 1.87 5.05 3.29
C VAL A 13 1.49 4.27 2.05
N ASP A 14 1.28 4.98 0.95
CA ASP A 14 1.06 4.41 -0.38
C ASP A 14 2.32 4.65 -1.22
N ILE A 15 3.00 3.60 -1.66
CA ILE A 15 4.22 3.65 -2.48
C ILE A 15 3.83 3.33 -3.92
N ILE A 16 4.04 4.29 -4.81
CA ILE A 16 3.62 4.27 -6.20
C ILE A 16 4.84 4.02 -7.07
N THR A 17 4.81 2.97 -7.88
CA THR A 17 5.86 2.62 -8.85
C THR A 17 5.26 2.44 -10.25
N THR A 18 6.12 2.23 -11.24
CA THR A 18 5.76 2.19 -12.66
C THR A 18 5.20 0.86 -13.13
N SER A 19 5.49 -0.24 -12.41
CA SER A 19 5.11 -1.61 -12.82
C SER A 19 4.57 -2.43 -11.66
N GLU A 20 3.58 -3.28 -11.96
CA GLU A 20 3.01 -4.24 -11.01
C GLU A 20 4.04 -5.25 -10.51
N ILE A 21 4.97 -5.65 -11.39
CA ILE A 21 6.05 -6.58 -11.04
C ILE A 21 6.97 -5.95 -10.00
N LEU A 22 7.31 -4.66 -10.16
CA LEU A 22 8.13 -3.94 -9.20
C LEU A 22 7.39 -3.76 -7.87
N ALA A 23 6.11 -3.37 -7.93
CA ALA A 23 5.28 -3.18 -6.76
C ALA A 23 5.19 -4.47 -5.91
N GLN A 24 4.93 -5.61 -6.55
CA GLN A 24 4.83 -6.90 -5.88
C GLN A 24 6.19 -7.35 -5.34
N ARG A 25 7.23 -7.29 -6.17
CA ARG A 25 8.60 -7.65 -5.78
C ARG A 25 9.04 -6.86 -4.55
N ASP A 26 8.89 -5.54 -4.57
CA ASP A 26 9.40 -4.66 -3.52
C ASP A 26 8.59 -4.82 -2.23
N ALA A 27 7.27 -5.03 -2.33
CA ALA A 27 6.44 -5.36 -1.18
C ALA A 27 6.92 -6.65 -0.48
N ASP A 28 7.27 -7.68 -1.25
CA ASP A 28 7.74 -8.96 -0.73
C ASP A 28 9.19 -8.88 -0.21
N GLU A 29 10.08 -8.21 -0.95
CA GLU A 29 11.50 -8.06 -0.63
C GLU A 29 11.71 -7.25 0.66
N PHE A 30 10.95 -6.16 0.85
CA PHE A 30 11.06 -5.31 2.03
C PHE A 30 10.14 -5.74 3.19
N ALA A 31 9.29 -6.76 3.02
CA ALA A 31 8.43 -7.25 4.09
C ALA A 31 9.18 -7.58 5.40
N PRO A 32 10.33 -8.29 5.39
CA PRO A 32 11.08 -8.57 6.61
C PRO A 32 11.56 -7.30 7.31
N LEU A 33 11.99 -6.30 6.55
CA LEU A 33 12.44 -5.00 7.08
C LEU A 33 11.28 -4.29 7.79
N TYR A 34 10.11 -4.22 7.17
CA TYR A 34 8.93 -3.60 7.78
C TYR A 34 8.47 -4.34 9.03
N GLN A 35 8.53 -5.68 9.02
CA GLN A 35 8.19 -6.51 10.16
C GLN A 35 9.11 -6.29 11.37
N MET A 36 10.40 -5.99 11.15
CA MET A 36 11.33 -5.61 12.24
C MET A 36 10.85 -4.37 13.00
N PHE A 37 10.04 -3.51 12.37
CA PHE A 37 9.44 -2.32 12.98
C PHE A 37 7.95 -2.52 13.32
N HIS A 38 7.45 -3.75 13.33
CA HIS A 38 6.05 -4.09 13.58
C HIS A 38 5.06 -3.48 12.57
N LEU A 39 5.51 -3.24 11.34
CA LEU A 39 4.69 -2.75 10.24
C LEU A 39 4.28 -3.89 9.33
N SER A 40 3.12 -3.72 8.70
CA SER A 40 2.61 -4.62 7.68
C SER A 40 2.66 -3.95 6.32
N VAL A 41 3.00 -4.73 5.30
CA VAL A 41 3.09 -4.29 3.91
C VAL A 41 2.22 -5.21 3.05
N GLY A 42 1.76 -4.68 1.93
CA GLY A 42 1.11 -5.43 0.86
C GLY A 42 1.17 -4.64 -0.45
N HIS A 43 0.50 -5.14 -1.48
CA HIS A 43 0.37 -4.46 -2.76
C HIS A 43 -1.08 -4.46 -3.25
N ASN A 44 -1.43 -3.51 -4.12
CA ASN A 44 -2.76 -3.44 -4.74
C ASN A 44 -2.83 -4.01 -6.17
N CYS A 45 -1.72 -4.55 -6.68
CA CYS A 45 -1.64 -5.22 -7.98
C CYS A 45 -2.32 -6.59 -7.91
N CYS A 46 -3.64 -6.60 -7.97
CA CYS A 46 -4.47 -7.79 -7.89
C CYS A 46 -5.40 -7.84 -9.11
N ASP A 47 -5.76 -9.05 -9.54
CA ASP A 47 -6.78 -9.24 -10.57
C ASP A 47 -8.09 -8.51 -10.20
N PRO A 48 -8.88 -8.04 -11.17
CA PRO A 48 -10.13 -7.32 -10.91
C PRO A 48 -11.14 -8.08 -10.04
N SER A 49 -11.07 -9.41 -10.02
CA SER A 49 -11.90 -10.30 -9.20
C SER A 49 -11.45 -10.38 -7.73
N THR A 50 -10.25 -9.91 -7.41
CA THR A 50 -9.63 -9.99 -6.10
C THR A 50 -9.58 -8.62 -5.46
N LYS A 51 -10.01 -8.53 -4.19
CA LYS A 51 -9.94 -7.28 -3.43
C LYS A 51 -8.52 -7.11 -2.85
N PRO A 52 -7.80 -6.04 -3.19
CA PRO A 52 -6.49 -5.76 -2.58
C PRO A 52 -6.64 -5.48 -1.08
N ASN A 53 -5.63 -5.87 -0.30
CA ASN A 53 -5.64 -5.67 1.14
C ASN A 53 -5.08 -4.28 1.50
N TYR A 54 -5.98 -3.31 1.66
CA TYR A 54 -5.65 -1.97 2.13
C TYR A 54 -5.48 -1.85 3.66
N ASN A 55 -5.74 -2.92 4.43
CA ASN A 55 -5.60 -2.95 5.89
C ASN A 55 -4.17 -3.28 6.34
N VAL A 56 -3.19 -2.64 5.71
CA VAL A 56 -1.77 -2.76 6.04
C VAL A 56 -1.18 -1.37 6.31
N HIS A 57 0.03 -1.26 6.86
CA HIS A 57 0.64 0.06 7.07
C HIS A 57 1.09 0.66 5.74
N ILE A 58 1.71 -0.16 4.89
CA ILE A 58 2.34 0.25 3.63
C ILE A 58 1.69 -0.52 2.48
N VAL A 59 1.29 0.18 1.42
CA VAL A 59 0.75 -0.44 0.21
C VAL A 59 1.61 -0.04 -0.99
N TYR A 60 2.17 -1.02 -1.69
CA TYR A 60 2.81 -0.82 -2.99
C TYR A 60 1.77 -0.92 -4.11
N GLY A 61 1.98 -0.17 -5.19
CA GLY A 61 1.08 -0.23 -6.31
C GLY A 61 1.49 0.61 -7.49
N THR A 62 0.74 0.50 -8.57
CA THR A 62 0.89 1.38 -9.73
C THR A 62 -0.09 2.53 -9.67
N VAL A 63 0.22 3.62 -10.38
CA VAL A 63 -0.69 4.77 -10.54
C VAL A 63 -2.08 4.29 -10.99
N SER A 64 -2.13 3.41 -11.99
CA SER A 64 -3.38 2.88 -12.55
C SER A 64 -4.21 2.10 -11.53
N HIS A 65 -3.57 1.26 -10.71
CA HIS A 65 -4.27 0.49 -9.67
C HIS A 65 -4.81 1.39 -8.57
N PHE A 66 -3.99 2.32 -8.06
CA PHE A 66 -4.45 3.27 -7.04
C PHE A 66 -5.59 4.15 -7.54
N ALA A 67 -5.48 4.69 -8.76
CA ALA A 67 -6.53 5.48 -9.38
C ALA A 67 -7.82 4.66 -9.60
N GLY A 68 -7.69 3.43 -10.09
CA GLY A 68 -8.82 2.52 -10.27
C GLY A 68 -9.51 2.19 -8.94
N ASP A 69 -8.75 1.93 -7.88
CA ASP A 69 -9.29 1.66 -6.55
C ASP A 69 -9.96 2.88 -5.91
N LEU A 70 -9.39 4.06 -6.11
CA LEU A 70 -9.97 5.33 -5.69
C LEU A 70 -11.32 5.56 -6.39
N LEU A 71 -11.35 5.45 -7.71
CA LEU A 71 -12.58 5.63 -8.49
C LEU A 71 -13.64 4.58 -8.11
N ARG A 72 -13.26 3.32 -7.88
CA ARG A 72 -14.17 2.28 -7.41
C ARG A 72 -14.68 2.55 -5.99
N THR A 73 -13.86 3.11 -5.11
CA THR A 73 -14.27 3.45 -3.75
C THR A 73 -15.25 4.63 -3.75
N ASP A 74 -15.00 5.66 -4.56
CA ASP A 74 -15.76 6.90 -4.54
C ASP A 74 -17.06 6.83 -5.37
N PHE A 75 -17.06 6.09 -6.49
CA PHE A 75 -18.16 6.10 -7.45
C PHE A 75 -18.97 4.79 -7.50
N TYR A 76 -18.42 3.66 -7.04
CA TYR A 76 -19.15 2.39 -7.00
C TYR A 76 -19.64 2.10 -5.58
N LEU A 77 -20.91 2.43 -5.33
CA LEU A 77 -21.61 2.36 -4.04
C LEU A 77 -21.57 1.00 -3.31
N GLN A 78 -21.15 -0.08 -3.98
CA GLN A 78 -21.13 -1.44 -3.42
C GLN A 78 -19.72 -1.96 -3.10
N THR A 79 -18.65 -1.22 -3.41
CA THR A 79 -17.27 -1.70 -3.25
C THR A 79 -16.45 -0.81 -2.33
N GLU A 80 -16.39 -1.15 -1.04
CA GLU A 80 -15.46 -0.53 -0.09
C GLU A 80 -14.02 -1.02 -0.34
N ILE A 81 -13.41 -0.70 -1.49
CA ILE A 81 -12.09 -1.25 -1.85
C ILE A 81 -11.02 -0.80 -0.86
N ARG A 82 -10.86 0.52 -0.68
CA ARG A 82 -9.91 1.08 0.29
C ARG A 82 -10.44 1.09 1.73
N GLY A 83 -11.74 0.87 1.91
CA GLY A 83 -12.41 1.02 3.21
C GLY A 83 -12.20 2.43 3.77
N ASN A 84 -12.02 2.53 5.09
CA ASN A 84 -11.73 3.80 5.78
C ASN A 84 -10.22 4.12 5.89
N ARG A 85 -9.38 3.57 4.99
CA ARG A 85 -7.94 3.88 4.99
C ARG A 85 -7.73 5.37 4.67
N PRO A 86 -7.15 6.17 5.58
CA PRO A 86 -6.90 7.59 5.33
C PRO A 86 -5.79 7.80 4.29
N TYR A 87 -5.85 8.93 3.59
CA TYR A 87 -4.78 9.41 2.72
C TYR A 87 -3.79 10.25 3.53
N GLU A 88 -2.69 9.64 3.99
CA GLU A 88 -1.74 10.32 4.88
C GLU A 88 -0.39 10.65 4.21
N ALA A 89 0.16 9.73 3.43
CA ALA A 89 1.41 9.95 2.69
C ALA A 89 1.46 9.09 1.42
N ALA A 90 2.03 9.66 0.36
CA ALA A 90 2.36 8.95 -0.87
C ALA A 90 3.83 9.18 -1.23
N ILE A 91 4.52 8.11 -1.63
CA ILE A 91 5.88 8.16 -2.17
C ILE A 91 5.77 7.71 -3.62
N VAL A 92 6.30 8.49 -4.55
CA VAL A 92 6.29 8.15 -5.97
C VAL A 92 7.73 7.85 -6.38
N ASP A 93 7.95 6.63 -6.85
CA ASP A 93 9.21 6.14 -7.39
C ASP A 93 9.30 6.45 -8.89
N GLU A 94 10.53 6.66 -9.40
CA GLU A 94 10.81 7.01 -10.80
C GLU A 94 9.96 8.20 -11.32
N VAL A 95 10.10 9.37 -10.67
CA VAL A 95 9.32 10.60 -10.92
C VAL A 95 9.87 11.51 -12.02
N ASP A 96 11.05 11.20 -12.56
CA ASP A 96 11.69 11.94 -13.64
C ASP A 96 10.97 11.78 -14.99
#